data_AF-A0A1B8F1A6-F1
#
_entry.id   AF-A0A1B8F1A6-F1
#
_cell.length_a   1.000
_cell.length_b   1.000
_cell.length_c   1.000
_cell.angle_alpha   90.00
_cell.angle_beta   90.00
_cell.angle_gamma   90.00
#
_symmetry.space_group_name_H-M   'P 1'
#
loop_
_entity.id
_entity.type
_entity.pdbx_description
1 polymer ?
#
loop_
_entity_poly.entity_id
_entity_poly.type
_entity_poly.pdbx_seq_one_letter_code
_entity_poly.pdbx_strand_id
1 'polypeptide(L)'
;MTNAIDKTATNGYTNGVKAAQPASTNGATTTTNGTTTTTTTKETPTNGTTTTTAPLPSASSPSLILTHPTPSERRHTWLKSSTDWGAALPTSTYIERESHLCSASTLASSGGITHWILVDSTLPADSRPVLATAESLRKRTLVAGPGGEVREGVSHGIGSVFCYPEYRGHGYASRMMTELGEVLKGWQAEESRGEKEVVFSKLYSDIGRGFYGRHGWMPFPSGHVEFPAAAAGEEGAGKEVKRLLTGDLKELCEADEGMLRALMEKPSGDGKTRVAIPPDAEHFAWHRAREEFVTQALFGRIPEVRGALVGEVGSRVWAVWTRGFYGKKTETKKNTLYILRLVVEEEMRGGEVDEEVLARQLGDVVGVARGEAREWGCGRVEVWNPSACVGGALEKVGGTRVEREKEGIASVMWYGKEGGEVEWLANEKYAWC
;
A
#
# COMPACT_ATOMS: atom_id res chain seq x y z
N MET A 1 25.42 14.95 -43.44
CA MET A 1 25.86 13.92 -42.48
C MET A 1 26.05 14.60 -41.14
N THR A 2 25.07 14.48 -40.26
CA THR A 2 25.23 14.60 -38.80
C THR A 2 23.96 14.00 -38.21
N ASN A 3 24.15 12.87 -37.53
CA ASN A 3 23.10 11.98 -37.05
C ASN A 3 22.30 12.62 -35.91
N ALA A 4 20.97 12.55 -36.02
CA ALA A 4 20.06 12.66 -34.90
C ALA A 4 20.15 11.36 -34.09
N ILE A 5 20.47 11.45 -32.80
CA ILE A 5 20.48 10.31 -31.88
C ILE A 5 19.13 10.25 -31.19
N ASP A 6 18.54 9.07 -31.33
CA ASP A 6 17.38 8.45 -30.69
C ASP A 6 16.75 9.13 -29.47
N LYS A 7 15.43 9.34 -29.58
CA LYS A 7 14.53 9.37 -28.44
C LYS A 7 14.39 7.94 -27.91
N THR A 8 14.97 7.65 -26.77
CA THR A 8 14.69 6.43 -26.02
C THR A 8 13.23 6.44 -25.58
N ALA A 9 12.44 5.52 -26.14
CA ALA A 9 11.11 5.18 -25.63
C ALA A 9 11.26 4.75 -24.16
N THR A 10 10.70 5.54 -23.26
CA THR A 10 10.58 5.18 -21.84
C THR A 10 9.40 4.24 -21.72
N ASN A 11 9.65 2.96 -21.39
CA ASN A 11 8.59 1.97 -21.16
C ASN A 11 7.66 2.48 -20.05
N GLY A 12 6.34 2.35 -20.24
CA GLY A 12 5.31 3.08 -19.50
C GLY A 12 5.23 2.90 -17.97
N TYR A 13 5.99 2.00 -17.34
CA TYR A 13 5.77 1.59 -15.94
C TYR A 13 6.61 2.33 -14.88
N THR A 14 7.19 3.50 -15.22
CA THR A 14 8.26 4.11 -14.41
C THR A 14 7.73 5.06 -13.33
N ASN A 15 8.21 4.92 -12.09
CA ASN A 15 8.15 5.93 -11.03
C ASN A 15 9.47 5.88 -10.26
N GLY A 16 10.34 6.89 -10.40
CA GLY A 16 11.68 6.89 -9.80
C GLY A 16 11.84 7.91 -8.67
N VAL A 17 12.62 7.57 -7.63
CA VAL A 17 13.00 8.49 -6.54
C VAL A 17 14.46 8.23 -6.11
N LYS A 18 15.16 9.30 -5.72
CA LYS A 18 16.51 9.23 -5.14
C LYS A 18 16.45 8.81 -3.66
N ALA A 19 17.19 7.79 -3.28
CA ALA A 19 17.51 7.45 -1.90
C ALA A 19 18.59 8.39 -1.35
N ALA A 20 18.38 8.89 -0.13
CA ALA A 20 19.30 9.82 0.53
C ALA A 20 20.32 9.06 1.41
N GLN A 21 21.52 9.63 1.53
CA GLN A 21 22.52 9.23 2.54
C GLN A 21 22.03 9.58 3.96
N PRO A 22 22.45 8.84 5.01
CA PRO A 22 22.04 9.12 6.38
C PRO A 22 22.47 10.53 6.79
N ALA A 23 21.50 11.35 7.21
CA ALA A 23 21.76 12.71 7.64
C ALA A 23 22.52 12.73 8.98
N SER A 24 23.65 13.42 9.03
CA SER A 24 24.35 13.74 10.27
C SER A 24 23.61 14.86 11.02
N THR A 25 23.36 14.62 12.31
CA THR A 25 22.72 15.59 13.20
C THR A 25 23.68 16.71 13.55
N ASN A 26 23.39 17.94 13.10
CA ASN A 26 23.98 19.15 13.68
C ASN A 26 22.94 19.88 14.51
N GLY A 27 23.29 20.09 15.78
CA GLY A 27 22.43 20.69 16.79
C GLY A 27 22.12 22.16 16.52
N ALA A 28 20.95 22.57 16.98
CA ALA A 28 20.54 23.96 17.01
C ALA A 28 20.09 24.34 18.41
N THR A 29 20.66 25.46 18.84
CA THR A 29 20.78 26.02 20.18
C THR A 29 19.47 26.64 20.68
N THR A 30 19.26 26.51 21.98
CA THR A 30 18.21 27.12 22.80
C THR A 30 18.23 28.65 22.72
N THR A 31 17.06 29.28 22.55
CA THR A 31 16.86 30.68 22.93
C THR A 31 15.56 30.80 23.73
N THR A 32 15.72 30.98 25.04
CA THR A 32 14.69 31.37 26.01
C THR A 32 14.31 32.83 25.82
N ASN A 33 13.02 33.15 25.85
CA ASN A 33 12.53 34.46 26.26
C ASN A 33 11.34 34.27 27.19
N GLY A 34 11.52 34.74 28.43
CA GLY A 34 10.49 34.73 29.47
C GLY A 34 9.60 35.95 29.37
N THR A 35 8.33 35.76 29.74
CA THR A 35 7.44 36.86 30.12
C THR A 35 6.62 36.41 31.32
N THR A 36 6.84 37.11 32.42
CA THR A 36 6.16 37.04 33.71
C THR A 36 4.76 37.63 33.62
N THR A 37 3.73 36.93 34.10
CA THR A 37 2.49 37.59 34.56
C THR A 37 1.91 36.88 35.78
N THR A 38 1.50 37.73 36.71
CA THR A 38 1.21 37.57 38.12
C THR A 38 -0.03 36.73 38.47
N THR A 39 0.11 36.04 39.58
CA THR A 39 -0.85 35.26 40.38
C THR A 39 -2.16 36.00 40.68
N THR A 40 -3.30 35.30 40.59
CA THR A 40 -4.49 35.62 41.39
C THR A 40 -5.12 34.33 41.87
N THR A 41 -5.03 34.11 43.18
CA THR A 41 -5.54 32.97 43.92
C THR A 41 -7.06 33.01 43.99
N LYS A 42 -7.73 31.90 43.69
CA LYS A 42 -9.12 31.68 44.09
C LYS A 42 -9.29 30.21 44.49
N GLU A 43 -9.42 29.98 45.78
CA GLU A 43 -9.73 28.68 46.38
C GLU A 43 -11.20 28.31 46.13
N THR A 44 -11.46 27.05 45.79
CA THR A 44 -12.74 26.34 46.00
C THR A 44 -12.46 24.82 45.87
N PRO A 45 -13.32 23.92 46.39
CA PRO A 45 -12.92 22.88 47.34
C PRO A 45 -12.64 21.53 46.67
N THR A 46 -11.74 20.77 47.28
CA THR A 46 -11.37 19.41 46.91
C THR A 46 -12.50 18.42 47.10
N ASN A 47 -13.01 17.86 46.00
CA ASN A 47 -13.49 16.47 45.97
C ASN A 47 -13.48 15.94 44.54
N GLY A 48 -12.43 15.19 44.22
CA GLY A 48 -12.31 14.44 42.99
C GLY A 48 -11.18 13.45 43.18
N THR A 49 -11.51 12.17 43.19
CA THR A 49 -10.55 11.07 43.20
C THR A 49 -9.70 11.17 41.93
N THR A 50 -8.56 11.83 42.02
CA THR A 50 -7.55 11.87 40.98
C THR A 50 -6.89 10.50 40.93
N THR A 51 -7.34 9.66 40.01
CA THR A 51 -6.51 8.55 39.53
C THR A 51 -5.32 9.20 38.82
N THR A 52 -4.23 9.43 39.53
CA THR A 52 -3.00 9.97 38.98
C THR A 52 -2.45 8.95 37.98
N THR A 53 -2.77 9.11 36.70
CA THR A 53 -2.12 8.38 35.62
C THR A 53 -0.63 8.67 35.73
N ALA A 54 0.20 7.64 35.88
CA ALA A 54 1.64 7.81 35.93
C ALA A 54 2.11 8.64 34.70
N PRO A 55 3.06 9.57 34.88
CA PRO A 55 3.53 10.41 33.78
C PRO A 55 4.07 9.53 32.65
N LEU A 56 3.68 9.84 31.41
CA LEU A 56 4.12 9.09 30.25
C LEU A 56 5.63 9.27 30.04
N PRO A 57 6.36 8.22 29.65
CA PRO A 57 7.81 8.31 29.40
C PRO A 57 8.10 9.19 28.19
N SER A 58 9.22 9.93 28.19
CA SER A 58 9.69 10.63 26.98
C SER A 58 9.86 9.64 25.82
N ALA A 59 9.56 10.05 24.57
CA ALA A 59 9.83 9.21 23.38
C ALA A 59 11.32 8.89 23.19
N SER A 60 12.23 9.65 23.81
CA SER A 60 13.66 9.37 23.86
C SER A 60 14.08 8.44 25.01
N SER A 61 13.15 7.99 25.85
CA SER A 61 13.48 7.12 26.98
C SER A 61 14.09 5.80 26.48
N PRO A 62 15.19 5.33 27.10
CA PRO A 62 15.78 4.04 26.78
C PRO A 62 14.91 2.87 27.26
N SER A 63 13.93 3.11 28.15
CA SER A 63 12.98 2.08 28.58
C SER A 63 11.99 1.69 27.48
N LEU A 64 11.80 2.55 26.47
CA LEU A 64 10.91 2.26 25.36
C LEU A 64 11.57 1.31 24.38
N ILE A 65 10.83 0.26 24.02
CA ILE A 65 11.27 -0.77 23.08
C ILE A 65 10.19 -1.02 22.02
N LEU A 66 10.63 -1.29 20.78
CA LEU A 66 9.81 -1.94 19.77
C LEU A 66 9.78 -3.46 20.02
N THR A 67 8.59 -4.03 20.16
CA THR A 67 8.41 -5.47 20.42
C THR A 67 7.12 -5.99 19.80
N HIS A 68 6.82 -7.27 20.02
CA HIS A 68 5.60 -7.91 19.53
C HIS A 68 4.49 -7.85 20.58
N PRO A 69 3.24 -7.59 20.17
CA PRO A 69 2.11 -7.61 21.08
C PRO A 69 1.75 -9.04 21.51
N THR A 70 1.26 -9.18 22.74
CA THR A 70 0.47 -10.35 23.13
C THR A 70 -0.83 -10.42 22.30
N PRO A 71 -1.55 -11.57 22.30
CA PRO A 71 -2.88 -11.63 21.68
C PRO A 71 -3.87 -10.58 22.21
N SER A 72 -3.80 -10.26 23.52
CA SER A 72 -4.67 -9.27 24.16
C SER A 72 -4.29 -7.84 23.76
N GLU A 73 -2.99 -7.50 23.77
CA GLU A 73 -2.46 -6.21 23.29
C GLU A 73 -2.83 -5.99 21.81
N ARG A 74 -2.70 -7.02 20.97
CA ARG A 74 -3.07 -6.96 19.55
C ARG A 74 -4.56 -6.70 19.37
N ARG A 75 -5.41 -7.44 20.08
CA ARG A 75 -6.86 -7.22 20.06
C ARG A 75 -7.23 -5.81 20.53
N HIS A 76 -6.52 -5.29 21.53
CA HIS A 76 -6.73 -3.92 22.00
C HIS A 76 -6.34 -2.89 20.94
N THR A 77 -5.23 -3.08 20.23
CA THR A 77 -4.85 -2.25 19.08
C THR A 77 -5.93 -2.22 18.01
N TRP A 78 -6.48 -3.38 17.61
CA TRP A 78 -7.55 -3.41 16.61
C TRP A 78 -8.82 -2.71 17.11
N LEU A 79 -9.17 -2.86 18.40
CA LEU A 79 -10.29 -2.14 18.98
C LEU A 79 -10.08 -0.62 18.88
N LYS A 80 -8.88 -0.14 19.22
CA LYS A 80 -8.51 1.29 19.20
C LYS A 80 -8.46 1.88 17.79
N SER A 81 -8.06 1.10 16.78
CA SER A 81 -8.02 1.56 15.37
C SER A 81 -9.33 1.39 14.61
N SER A 82 -10.31 0.67 15.18
CA SER A 82 -11.59 0.37 14.51
C SER A 82 -12.40 1.61 14.13
N THR A 83 -12.24 2.72 14.85
CA THR A 83 -12.90 4.00 14.51
C THR A 83 -12.40 4.58 13.20
N ASP A 84 -11.13 4.37 12.88
CA ASP A 84 -10.48 4.97 11.72
C ASP A 84 -10.58 4.06 10.48
N TRP A 85 -10.51 2.73 10.67
CA TRP A 85 -10.44 1.77 9.55
C TRP A 85 -11.57 0.74 9.51
N GLY A 86 -12.48 0.78 10.48
CA GLY A 86 -13.58 -0.17 10.63
C GLY A 86 -14.96 0.37 10.32
N ALA A 87 -15.08 1.59 9.79
CA ALA A 87 -16.35 2.30 9.62
C ALA A 87 -17.44 1.53 8.84
N ALA A 88 -17.06 0.59 7.97
CA ALA A 88 -17.99 -0.24 7.22
C ALA A 88 -18.68 -1.33 8.07
N LEU A 89 -18.03 -1.83 9.12
CA LEU A 89 -18.44 -3.01 9.88
C LEU A 89 -18.74 -2.67 11.34
N PRO A 90 -19.59 -3.46 12.03
CA PRO A 90 -19.60 -3.46 13.49
C PRO A 90 -18.20 -3.76 14.04
N THR A 91 -17.82 -3.13 15.15
CA THR A 91 -16.47 -3.26 15.74
C THR A 91 -16.07 -4.71 16.02
N SER A 92 -16.99 -5.56 16.48
CA SER A 92 -16.71 -7.00 16.69
C SER A 92 -16.33 -7.69 15.38
N THR A 93 -17.10 -7.47 14.32
CA THR A 93 -16.85 -8.02 12.99
C THR A 93 -15.58 -7.46 12.35
N TYR A 94 -15.25 -6.19 12.62
CA TYR A 94 -13.95 -5.63 12.23
C TYR A 94 -12.79 -6.38 12.90
N ILE A 95 -12.87 -6.65 14.21
CA ILE A 95 -11.82 -7.40 14.93
C ILE A 95 -11.70 -8.82 14.39
N GLU A 96 -12.82 -9.48 14.08
CA GLU A 96 -12.82 -10.80 13.42
C GLU A 96 -12.16 -10.76 12.04
N ARG A 97 -12.39 -9.69 11.26
CA ARG A 97 -11.71 -9.46 9.98
C ARG A 97 -10.19 -9.39 10.16
N GLU A 98 -9.69 -8.58 11.08
CA GLU A 98 -8.24 -8.43 11.32
C GLU A 98 -7.62 -9.76 11.75
N SER A 99 -8.31 -10.51 12.62
CA SER A 99 -7.87 -11.85 13.00
C SER A 99 -7.87 -12.83 11.83
N HIS A 100 -8.88 -12.78 10.96
CA HIS A 100 -8.96 -13.63 9.77
C HIS A 100 -7.81 -13.35 8.79
N LEU A 101 -7.50 -12.06 8.56
CA LEU A 101 -6.44 -11.65 7.64
C LEU A 101 -5.04 -12.11 8.06
N CYS A 102 -4.83 -12.42 9.34
CA CYS A 102 -3.57 -12.98 9.83
C CYS A 102 -3.27 -14.39 9.30
N SER A 103 -4.26 -15.12 8.77
CA SER A 103 -4.08 -16.52 8.34
C SER A 103 -4.83 -16.91 7.07
N ALA A 104 -5.60 -16.00 6.47
CA ALA A 104 -6.48 -16.30 5.34
C ALA A 104 -5.76 -16.55 3.99
N SER A 105 -4.46 -16.25 3.90
CA SER A 105 -3.66 -16.51 2.71
C SER A 105 -2.26 -16.99 3.09
N THR A 106 -1.60 -17.71 2.18
CA THR A 106 -0.19 -18.12 2.35
C THR A 106 0.69 -16.93 2.68
N LEU A 107 0.46 -15.79 2.00
CA LEU A 107 1.19 -14.55 2.18
C LEU A 107 1.15 -14.02 3.63
N ALA A 108 0.01 -14.15 4.31
CA ALA A 108 -0.15 -13.68 5.68
C ALA A 108 0.16 -14.74 6.75
N SER A 109 -0.10 -16.01 6.42
CA SER A 109 0.08 -17.14 7.32
C SER A 109 1.56 -17.37 7.70
N SER A 110 1.80 -18.22 8.69
CA SER A 110 3.16 -18.72 9.03
C SER A 110 4.19 -17.60 9.28
N GLY A 111 3.76 -16.51 9.92
CA GLY A 111 4.62 -15.37 10.22
C GLY A 111 4.73 -14.33 9.09
N GLY A 112 3.96 -14.46 8.01
CA GLY A 112 3.95 -13.48 6.93
C GLY A 112 3.58 -12.06 7.38
N ILE A 113 2.61 -11.92 8.28
CA ILE A 113 2.31 -10.66 8.99
C ILE A 113 2.99 -10.65 10.35
N THR A 114 3.83 -9.65 10.59
CA THR A 114 4.39 -9.34 11.91
C THR A 114 3.72 -8.10 12.49
N HIS A 115 3.34 -8.16 13.77
CA HIS A 115 2.75 -7.04 14.49
C HIS A 115 3.79 -6.42 15.41
N TRP A 116 3.78 -5.09 15.49
CA TRP A 116 4.75 -4.28 16.22
C TRP A 116 4.04 -3.32 17.16
N ILE A 117 4.57 -3.19 18.37
CA ILE A 117 4.13 -2.20 19.36
C ILE A 117 5.35 -1.51 19.99
N LEU A 118 5.21 -0.21 20.24
CA LEU A 118 6.13 0.56 21.07
C LEU A 118 5.56 0.64 22.49
N VAL A 119 6.35 0.18 23.48
CA VAL A 119 5.92 0.04 24.88
C VAL A 119 7.07 0.34 25.83
N ASP A 120 6.75 0.60 27.10
CA ASP A 120 7.76 0.64 28.16
C ASP A 120 8.09 -0.78 28.64
N SER A 121 9.36 -1.18 28.51
CA SER A 121 9.88 -2.50 28.91
C SER A 121 9.89 -2.74 30.42
N THR A 122 9.79 -1.69 31.24
CA THR A 122 9.74 -1.80 32.71
C THR A 122 8.38 -2.21 33.23
N LEU A 123 7.35 -2.17 32.38
CA LEU A 123 5.98 -2.53 32.72
C LEU A 123 5.64 -3.94 32.19
N PRO A 124 4.86 -4.74 32.94
CA PRO A 124 4.50 -6.08 32.52
C PRO A 124 3.59 -6.06 31.28
N ALA A 125 3.74 -7.09 30.43
CA ALA A 125 2.84 -7.32 29.29
C ALA A 125 1.37 -7.36 29.74
N ASP A 126 0.46 -6.95 28.85
CA ASP A 126 -0.98 -6.80 29.11
C ASP A 126 -1.36 -5.73 30.14
N SER A 127 -0.39 -5.14 30.85
CA SER A 127 -0.59 -4.02 31.79
C SER A 127 0.14 -2.74 31.35
N ARG A 128 1.04 -2.84 30.36
CA ARG A 128 1.79 -1.72 29.80
C ARG A 128 0.97 -0.99 28.72
N PRO A 129 1.04 0.35 28.66
CA PRO A 129 0.44 1.10 27.55
C PRO A 129 1.08 0.78 26.21
N VAL A 130 0.26 0.57 25.18
CA VAL A 130 0.69 0.53 23.78
C VAL A 130 0.73 1.97 23.25
N LEU A 131 1.94 2.52 23.07
CA LEU A 131 2.14 3.93 22.74
C LEU A 131 2.00 4.21 21.24
N ALA A 132 2.41 3.24 20.41
CA ALA A 132 2.25 3.22 18.98
C ALA A 132 2.27 1.76 18.49
N THR A 133 1.72 1.51 17.30
CA THR A 133 1.65 0.18 16.71
C THR A 133 1.72 0.24 15.18
N ALA A 134 2.22 -0.82 14.57
CA ALA A 134 2.26 -1.02 13.13
C ALA A 134 2.24 -2.52 12.81
N GLU A 135 1.99 -2.85 11.54
CA GLU A 135 2.10 -4.20 11.00
C GLU A 135 3.09 -4.18 9.83
N SER A 136 3.84 -5.26 9.65
CA SER A 136 4.66 -5.47 8.46
C SER A 136 4.30 -6.81 7.81
N LEU A 137 4.02 -6.78 6.51
CA LEU A 137 3.73 -7.95 5.71
C LEU A 137 4.91 -8.25 4.79
N ARG A 138 5.47 -9.45 4.91
CA ARG A 138 6.59 -9.91 4.09
C ARG A 138 6.14 -10.10 2.64
N LYS A 139 6.98 -9.68 1.69
CA LYS A 139 6.73 -9.69 0.25
C LYS A 139 7.90 -10.31 -0.49
N ARG A 140 7.59 -11.15 -1.47
CA ARG A 140 8.54 -11.49 -2.52
C ARG A 140 8.78 -10.27 -3.39
N THR A 141 9.99 -10.08 -3.87
CA THR A 141 10.38 -8.90 -4.64
C THR A 141 11.39 -9.26 -5.71
N LEU A 142 11.26 -8.64 -6.87
CA LEU A 142 12.23 -8.70 -7.95
C LEU A 142 13.09 -7.45 -7.90
N VAL A 143 14.40 -7.62 -8.09
CA VAL A 143 15.37 -6.54 -8.21
C VAL A 143 16.17 -6.76 -9.49
N ALA A 144 16.31 -5.72 -10.30
CA ALA A 144 17.19 -5.73 -11.44
C ALA A 144 18.19 -4.58 -11.33
N GLY A 145 19.48 -4.92 -11.32
CA GLY A 145 20.54 -3.92 -11.43
C GLY A 145 20.55 -3.27 -12.81
N PRO A 146 21.35 -2.21 -13.02
CA PRO A 146 21.36 -1.47 -14.28
C PRO A 146 21.69 -2.32 -15.53
N GLY A 147 22.43 -3.41 -15.34
CA GLY A 147 22.77 -4.37 -16.39
C GLY A 147 21.66 -5.36 -16.77
N GLY A 148 20.51 -5.35 -16.08
CA GLY A 148 19.39 -6.26 -16.37
C GLY A 148 19.47 -7.62 -15.67
N GLU A 149 20.39 -7.82 -14.73
CA GLU A 149 20.41 -9.05 -13.92
C GLU A 149 19.25 -9.04 -12.93
N VAL A 150 18.25 -9.89 -13.16
CA VAL A 150 17.08 -10.03 -12.27
C VAL A 150 17.35 -11.07 -11.20
N ARG A 151 17.23 -10.67 -9.94
CA ARG A 151 17.29 -11.54 -8.77
C ARG A 151 16.05 -11.38 -7.90
N GLU A 152 15.80 -12.37 -7.06
CA GLU A 152 14.76 -12.27 -6.04
C GLU A 152 15.32 -11.73 -4.72
N GLY A 153 14.53 -10.88 -4.07
CA GLY A 153 14.76 -10.37 -2.73
C GLY A 153 13.48 -10.42 -1.89
N VAL A 154 13.58 -9.88 -0.68
CA VAL A 154 12.45 -9.71 0.24
C VAL A 154 12.17 -8.22 0.40
N SER A 155 10.90 -7.85 0.50
CA SER A 155 10.53 -6.53 1.04
C SER A 155 9.45 -6.66 2.10
N HIS A 156 9.24 -5.59 2.86
CA HIS A 156 8.18 -5.52 3.86
C HIS A 156 7.23 -4.36 3.59
N GLY A 157 5.97 -4.70 3.45
CA GLY A 157 4.87 -3.75 3.36
C GLY A 157 4.37 -3.36 4.74
N ILE A 158 4.48 -2.08 5.10
CA ILE A 158 4.06 -1.58 6.41
C ILE A 158 2.62 -1.06 6.31
N GLY A 159 1.77 -1.56 7.19
CA GLY A 159 0.38 -1.20 7.33
C GLY A 159 0.03 -0.85 8.77
N SER A 160 -1.21 -0.42 8.97
CA SER A 160 -1.82 -0.27 10.30
C SER A 160 -1.02 0.60 11.28
N VAL A 161 -0.26 1.58 10.77
CA VAL A 161 0.52 2.52 11.60
C VAL A 161 -0.45 3.40 12.39
N PHE A 162 -0.49 3.22 13.69
CA PHE A 162 -1.45 3.89 14.55
C PHE A 162 -0.80 4.35 15.85
N CYS A 163 -1.17 5.56 16.27
CA CYS A 163 -0.83 6.11 17.57
C CYS A 163 -2.14 6.53 18.23
N TYR A 164 -2.38 6.02 19.43
CA TYR A 164 -3.64 6.25 20.13
C TYR A 164 -3.82 7.75 20.38
N PRO A 165 -5.04 8.29 20.22
CA PRO A 165 -5.28 9.73 20.34
C PRO A 165 -4.65 10.39 21.57
N GLU A 166 -4.71 9.72 22.71
CA GLU A 166 -4.14 10.14 24.00
C GLU A 166 -2.60 10.21 24.03
N TYR A 167 -1.91 9.57 23.10
CA TYR A 167 -0.44 9.52 23.01
C TYR A 167 0.13 10.33 21.82
N ARG A 168 -0.74 10.92 20.98
CA ARG A 168 -0.31 11.76 19.85
C ARG A 168 0.43 13.01 20.35
N GLY A 169 1.32 13.55 19.52
CA GLY A 169 2.11 14.74 19.84
C GLY A 169 3.32 14.50 20.74
N HIS A 170 3.52 13.29 21.27
CA HIS A 170 4.61 12.95 22.19
C HIS A 170 5.84 12.32 21.50
N GLY A 171 5.80 12.15 20.17
CA GLY A 171 6.92 11.60 19.39
C GLY A 171 6.98 10.08 19.30
N TYR A 172 6.05 9.33 19.91
CA TYR A 172 6.08 7.85 19.90
C TYR A 172 5.98 7.22 18.51
N ALA A 173 5.11 7.75 17.63
CA ALA A 173 5.03 7.27 16.25
C ALA A 173 6.36 7.48 15.51
N SER A 174 7.02 8.61 15.74
CA SER A 174 8.36 8.87 15.17
C SER A 174 9.39 7.88 15.71
N ARG A 175 9.45 7.67 17.03
CA ARG A 175 10.34 6.69 17.66
C ARG A 175 10.13 5.29 17.10
N MET A 176 8.88 4.84 17.04
CA MET A 176 8.51 3.53 16.50
C MET A 176 8.93 3.37 15.04
N MET A 177 8.64 4.35 14.18
CA MET A 177 9.00 4.25 12.76
C MET A 177 10.52 4.26 12.56
N THR A 178 11.29 5.03 13.33
CA THR A 178 12.76 4.98 13.27
C THR A 178 13.28 3.58 13.63
N GLU A 179 12.83 2.99 14.74
CA GLU A 179 13.28 1.64 15.13
C GLU A 179 12.80 0.56 14.16
N LEU A 180 11.57 0.65 13.68
CA LEU A 180 11.01 -0.31 12.72
C LEU A 180 11.80 -0.31 11.42
N GLY A 181 12.20 0.87 10.93
CA GLY A 181 13.01 1.00 9.72
C GLY A 181 14.38 0.31 9.84
N GLU A 182 14.97 0.31 11.02
CA GLU A 182 16.22 -0.40 11.31
C GLU A 182 15.99 -1.92 11.45
N VAL A 183 14.97 -2.34 12.19
CA VAL A 183 14.66 -3.77 12.42
C VAL A 183 14.33 -4.47 11.09
N LEU A 184 13.56 -3.84 10.20
CA LEU A 184 13.14 -4.45 8.94
C LEU A 184 14.29 -4.71 7.97
N LYS A 185 15.46 -4.09 8.12
CA LYS A 185 16.65 -4.33 7.26
C LYS A 185 17.10 -5.79 7.24
N GLY A 186 16.89 -6.52 8.33
CA GLY A 186 17.26 -7.93 8.46
C GLY A 186 16.10 -8.85 8.81
N TRP A 187 14.89 -8.31 9.02
CA TRP A 187 13.75 -9.08 9.51
C TRP A 187 13.35 -10.17 8.50
N GLN A 188 13.30 -11.43 8.95
CA GLN A 188 12.94 -12.60 8.13
C GLN A 188 13.79 -12.79 6.87
N ALA A 189 15.03 -12.27 6.87
CA ALA A 189 16.00 -12.55 5.82
C ALA A 189 16.42 -14.03 5.84
N GLU A 190 16.68 -14.59 7.02
CA GLU A 190 17.14 -15.98 7.20
C GLU A 190 16.06 -17.03 6.88
N GLU A 191 14.78 -16.69 7.09
CA GLU A 191 13.63 -17.56 6.76
C GLU A 191 13.38 -17.66 5.24
N SER A 192 14.10 -16.88 4.44
CA SER A 192 13.98 -16.95 2.99
C SER A 192 14.68 -18.21 2.45
N ARG A 193 13.97 -18.98 1.63
CA ARG A 193 14.59 -20.06 0.86
C ARG A 193 15.67 -19.46 -0.04
N GLY A 194 16.94 -19.68 0.31
CA GLY A 194 18.11 -19.22 -0.45
C GLY A 194 18.78 -17.94 0.05
N GLU A 195 18.68 -17.59 1.34
CA GLU A 195 19.43 -16.47 1.95
C GLU A 195 19.21 -15.11 1.24
N LYS A 196 17.98 -14.85 0.81
CA LYS A 196 17.57 -13.61 0.16
C LYS A 196 17.60 -12.45 1.15
N GLU A 197 18.29 -11.38 0.77
CA GLU A 197 18.34 -10.14 1.54
C GLU A 197 17.01 -9.35 1.47
N VAL A 198 16.75 -8.57 2.52
CA VAL A 198 15.69 -7.55 2.50
C VAL A 198 16.18 -6.33 1.75
N VAL A 199 15.51 -5.99 0.65
CA VAL A 199 15.97 -4.95 -0.29
C VAL A 199 15.29 -3.60 -0.05
N PHE A 200 14.05 -3.60 0.46
CA PHE A 200 13.37 -2.38 0.89
C PHE A 200 12.21 -2.67 1.84
N SER A 201 11.71 -1.63 2.51
CA SER A 201 10.37 -1.61 3.08
C SER A 201 9.55 -0.47 2.48
N LYS A 202 8.23 -0.61 2.45
CA LYS A 202 7.34 0.36 1.84
C LYS A 202 6.08 0.59 2.66
N LEU A 203 5.42 1.71 2.41
CA LEU A 203 4.08 2.01 2.93
C LEU A 203 3.33 2.92 1.96
N TYR A 204 2.04 3.10 2.21
CA TYR A 204 1.21 4.09 1.51
C TYR A 204 0.69 5.09 2.53
N SER A 205 1.19 6.32 2.47
CA SER A 205 0.92 7.36 3.46
C SER A 205 -0.44 8.00 3.24
N ASP A 206 -1.27 8.00 4.29
CA ASP A 206 -2.54 8.73 4.35
C ASP A 206 -2.42 10.11 5.05
N ILE A 207 -1.19 10.51 5.38
CA ILE A 207 -0.88 11.76 6.09
C ILE A 207 0.12 12.62 5.32
N GLY A 208 0.16 12.45 4.00
CA GLY A 208 1.02 13.20 3.09
C GLY A 208 2.47 12.71 3.04
N ARG A 209 3.32 13.49 2.37
CA ARG A 209 4.70 13.11 1.99
C ARG A 209 5.73 13.25 3.10
N GLY A 210 5.45 14.09 4.10
CA GLY A 210 6.47 14.59 5.02
C GLY A 210 6.81 13.66 6.19
N PHE A 211 5.82 13.01 6.81
CA PHE A 211 6.04 12.27 8.06
C PHE A 211 7.00 11.09 7.88
N TYR A 212 6.69 10.18 6.95
CA TYR A 212 7.49 8.99 6.69
C TYR A 212 8.82 9.31 5.99
N GLY A 213 8.84 10.36 5.15
CA GLY A 213 10.07 10.84 4.49
C GLY A 213 11.16 11.24 5.48
N ARG A 214 10.80 11.89 6.61
CA ARG A 214 11.75 12.21 7.68
C ARG A 214 12.37 10.99 8.36
N HIS A 215 11.75 9.84 8.21
CA HIS A 215 12.21 8.57 8.76
C HIS A 215 12.88 7.67 7.72
N GLY A 216 13.08 8.15 6.48
CA GLY A 216 13.79 7.44 5.41
C GLY A 216 12.89 6.74 4.38
N TRP A 217 11.55 6.76 4.56
CA TRP A 217 10.61 6.29 3.53
C TRP A 217 10.30 7.42 2.56
N MET A 218 11.09 7.50 1.49
CA MET A 218 11.01 8.56 0.50
C MET A 218 9.73 8.41 -0.36
N PRO A 219 8.97 9.50 -0.55
CA PRO A 219 7.71 9.45 -1.30
C PRO A 219 7.95 9.35 -2.80
N PHE A 220 7.19 8.47 -3.46
CA PHE A 220 7.12 8.32 -4.91
C PHE A 220 6.02 9.21 -5.48
N PRO A 221 6.11 9.60 -6.76
CA PRO A 221 4.97 10.08 -7.50
C PRO A 221 3.81 9.10 -7.35
N SER A 222 2.62 9.62 -7.10
CA SER A 222 1.43 8.80 -6.84
C SER A 222 0.25 9.50 -7.47
N GLY A 223 -0.34 8.86 -8.47
CA GLY A 223 -1.55 9.32 -9.13
C GLY A 223 -2.49 8.15 -9.39
N HIS A 224 -3.69 8.45 -9.82
CA HIS A 224 -4.64 7.47 -10.29
C HIS A 224 -5.52 8.06 -11.39
N VAL A 225 -6.15 7.19 -12.16
CA VAL A 225 -7.27 7.57 -13.02
C VAL A 225 -8.53 7.01 -12.39
N GLU A 226 -9.54 7.86 -12.19
CA GLU A 226 -10.82 7.47 -11.61
C GLU A 226 -11.98 7.56 -12.59
N PHE A 227 -12.97 6.69 -12.37
CA PHE A 227 -14.23 6.66 -13.09
C PHE A 227 -15.38 6.60 -12.09
N PRO A 228 -16.51 7.28 -12.35
CA PRO A 228 -17.72 7.02 -11.58
C PRO A 228 -18.20 5.59 -11.82
N ALA A 229 -18.87 4.99 -10.83
CA ALA A 229 -19.63 3.77 -11.06
C ALA A 229 -20.64 3.94 -12.20
N ALA A 230 -21.02 2.85 -12.85
CA ALA A 230 -21.97 2.90 -13.96
C ALA A 230 -23.32 3.49 -13.51
N ALA A 231 -24.01 4.22 -14.38
CA ALA A 231 -25.37 4.68 -14.15
C ALA A 231 -26.37 3.51 -14.28
N ALA A 232 -27.57 3.65 -13.72
CA ALA A 232 -28.61 2.63 -13.92
C ALA A 232 -28.97 2.51 -15.41
N GLY A 233 -29.04 1.28 -15.94
CA GLY A 233 -29.32 1.03 -17.36
C GLY A 233 -28.14 1.26 -18.31
N GLU A 234 -26.97 1.67 -17.81
CA GLU A 234 -25.74 1.71 -18.61
C GLU A 234 -25.26 0.26 -18.83
N GLU A 235 -25.34 -0.19 -20.09
CA GLU A 235 -24.76 -1.46 -20.56
C GLU A 235 -23.24 -1.26 -20.69
N GLY A 236 -22.48 -1.87 -19.78
CA GLY A 236 -21.04 -1.67 -19.64
C GLY A 236 -20.23 -2.89 -20.01
N ALA A 237 -20.19 -3.23 -21.29
CA ALA A 237 -19.12 -4.00 -21.96
C ALA A 237 -19.50 -4.35 -23.41
N GLY A 238 -18.54 -4.34 -24.32
CA GLY A 238 -18.65 -5.03 -25.60
C GLY A 238 -18.92 -6.54 -25.43
N LYS A 239 -19.49 -7.17 -26.45
CA LYS A 239 -19.90 -8.60 -26.42
C LYS A 239 -18.72 -9.57 -26.24
N GLU A 240 -17.48 -9.12 -26.41
CA GLU A 240 -16.26 -9.94 -26.44
C GLU A 240 -15.49 -9.95 -25.10
N VAL A 241 -16.00 -9.29 -24.05
CA VAL A 241 -15.28 -9.21 -22.77
C VAL A 241 -15.50 -10.46 -21.92
N LYS A 242 -14.42 -11.18 -21.61
CA LYS A 242 -14.43 -12.28 -20.64
C LYS A 242 -14.41 -11.73 -19.22
N ARG A 243 -15.42 -12.06 -18.41
CA ARG A 243 -15.39 -11.86 -16.95
C ARG A 243 -14.47 -12.89 -16.32
N LEU A 244 -13.48 -12.43 -15.56
CA LEU A 244 -12.50 -13.28 -14.90
C LEU A 244 -13.03 -13.76 -13.55
N LEU A 245 -12.89 -15.07 -13.30
CA LEU A 245 -13.16 -15.72 -12.04
C LEU A 245 -11.84 -16.02 -11.31
N THR A 246 -11.92 -16.46 -10.06
CA THR A 246 -10.74 -16.84 -9.27
C THR A 246 -9.86 -17.88 -9.96
N GLY A 247 -10.46 -18.86 -10.66
CA GLY A 247 -9.74 -19.91 -11.38
C GLY A 247 -8.90 -19.39 -12.56
N ASP A 248 -9.29 -18.27 -13.16
CA ASP A 248 -8.56 -17.68 -14.29
C ASP A 248 -7.29 -16.94 -13.87
N LEU A 249 -7.16 -16.58 -12.59
CA LEU A 249 -6.10 -15.66 -12.15
C LEU A 249 -4.70 -16.29 -12.17
N LYS A 250 -4.60 -17.60 -11.94
CA LYS A 250 -3.29 -18.28 -11.82
C LYS A 250 -2.45 -18.11 -13.09
N GLU A 251 -3.04 -18.45 -14.24
CA GLU A 251 -2.35 -18.38 -15.54
C GLU A 251 -2.05 -16.92 -15.94
N LEU A 252 -2.93 -15.98 -15.59
CA LEU A 252 -2.70 -14.55 -15.84
C LEU A 252 -1.57 -13.98 -14.97
N CYS A 253 -1.47 -14.39 -13.71
CA CYS A 253 -0.34 -14.04 -12.84
C CYS A 253 0.98 -14.56 -13.40
N GLU A 254 1.01 -15.82 -13.86
CA GLU A 254 2.21 -16.43 -14.45
C GLU A 254 2.64 -15.70 -15.72
N ALA A 255 1.69 -15.35 -16.59
CA ALA A 255 1.96 -14.57 -17.81
C ALA A 255 2.44 -13.14 -17.49
N ASP A 256 1.80 -12.44 -16.55
CA ASP A 256 2.18 -11.09 -16.13
C ASP A 256 3.59 -11.07 -15.53
N GLU A 257 3.88 -11.97 -14.59
CA GLU A 257 5.21 -12.06 -13.97
C GLU A 257 6.29 -12.35 -15.03
N GLY A 258 6.02 -13.25 -15.98
CA GLY A 258 6.94 -13.54 -17.08
C GLY A 258 7.27 -12.30 -17.91
N MET A 259 6.26 -11.51 -18.29
CA MET A 259 6.49 -10.26 -19.03
C MET A 259 7.19 -9.20 -18.18
N LEU A 260 6.83 -9.08 -16.90
CA LEU A 260 7.48 -8.15 -15.97
C LEU A 260 8.97 -8.48 -15.79
N ARG A 261 9.33 -9.76 -15.67
CA ARG A 261 10.74 -10.20 -15.63
C ARG A 261 11.47 -9.85 -16.92
N ALA A 262 10.90 -10.19 -18.08
CA ALA A 262 11.49 -9.86 -19.37
C ALA A 262 11.67 -8.33 -19.56
N LEU A 263 10.77 -7.52 -19.02
CA LEU A 263 10.90 -6.06 -18.98
C LEU A 263 12.07 -5.62 -18.07
N MET A 264 12.22 -6.25 -16.90
CA MET A 264 13.29 -5.97 -15.95
C MET A 264 14.67 -6.43 -16.43
N GLU A 265 14.74 -7.47 -17.26
CA GLU A 265 15.99 -7.99 -17.86
C GLU A 265 16.60 -7.05 -18.90
N LYS A 266 15.82 -6.10 -19.45
CA LYS A 266 16.34 -5.09 -20.37
C LYS A 266 17.22 -4.10 -19.59
N PRO A 267 18.49 -3.88 -19.97
CA PRO A 267 19.35 -2.92 -19.28
C PRO A 267 18.70 -1.54 -19.13
N SER A 268 18.88 -0.91 -17.98
CA SER A 268 18.36 0.43 -17.74
C SER A 268 19.30 1.47 -18.35
N GLY A 269 18.86 2.19 -19.39
CA GLY A 269 19.66 3.24 -20.01
C GLY A 269 19.96 4.45 -19.10
N ASP A 270 19.26 4.56 -17.97
CA ASP A 270 19.39 5.65 -16.98
C ASP A 270 20.20 5.26 -15.74
N GLY A 271 20.74 4.04 -15.70
CA GLY A 271 21.59 3.56 -14.60
C GLY A 271 20.86 3.24 -13.29
N LYS A 272 19.52 3.18 -13.29
CA LYS A 272 18.73 2.93 -12.08
C LYS A 272 18.57 1.45 -11.77
N THR A 273 18.43 1.14 -10.49
CA THR A 273 17.98 -0.17 -10.03
C THR A 273 16.47 -0.24 -10.18
N ARG A 274 15.96 -1.30 -10.81
CA ARG A 274 14.52 -1.55 -10.92
C ARG A 274 14.05 -2.51 -9.85
N VAL A 275 12.90 -2.22 -9.27
CA VAL A 275 12.24 -3.10 -8.32
C VAL A 275 10.79 -3.33 -8.69
N ALA A 276 10.29 -4.51 -8.40
CA ALA A 276 8.87 -4.81 -8.51
C ALA A 276 8.45 -5.85 -7.47
N ILE A 277 7.21 -5.76 -7.01
CA ILE A 277 6.55 -6.88 -6.34
C ILE A 277 5.85 -7.68 -7.43
N PRO A 278 6.12 -8.98 -7.59
CA PRO A 278 5.48 -9.77 -8.63
C PRO A 278 3.95 -9.82 -8.38
N PRO A 279 3.11 -9.63 -9.40
CA PRO A 279 1.65 -9.71 -9.30
C PRO A 279 1.20 -11.18 -9.25
N ASP A 280 1.59 -11.87 -8.18
CA ASP A 280 1.35 -13.30 -8.00
C ASP A 280 -0.02 -13.62 -7.38
N ALA A 281 -0.39 -14.91 -7.46
CA ALA A 281 -1.66 -15.39 -6.96
C ALA A 281 -1.81 -15.25 -5.42
N GLU A 282 -0.70 -15.25 -4.67
CA GLU A 282 -0.72 -15.11 -3.20
C GLU A 282 -1.07 -13.68 -2.78
N HIS A 283 -0.54 -12.68 -3.48
CA HIS A 283 -0.91 -11.28 -3.31
C HIS A 283 -2.39 -11.06 -3.57
N PHE A 284 -2.90 -11.54 -4.72
CA PHE A 284 -4.32 -11.40 -5.01
C PHE A 284 -5.19 -12.20 -4.04
N ALA A 285 -4.74 -13.36 -3.53
CA ALA A 285 -5.47 -14.10 -2.52
C ALA A 285 -5.63 -13.32 -1.21
N TRP A 286 -4.61 -12.55 -0.78
CA TRP A 286 -4.72 -11.69 0.40
C TRP A 286 -5.78 -10.59 0.23
N HIS A 287 -5.77 -9.88 -0.90
CA HIS A 287 -6.79 -8.86 -1.20
C HIS A 287 -8.19 -9.48 -1.31
N ARG A 288 -8.28 -10.68 -1.89
CA ARG A 288 -9.54 -11.41 -2.03
C ARG A 288 -10.10 -11.87 -0.69
N ALA A 289 -9.27 -12.40 0.21
CA ALA A 289 -9.69 -12.80 1.55
C ALA A 289 -10.31 -11.62 2.31
N ARG A 290 -9.70 -10.42 2.19
CA ARG A 290 -10.26 -9.19 2.75
C ARG A 290 -11.62 -8.84 2.14
N GLU A 291 -11.71 -8.85 0.81
CA GLU A 291 -12.95 -8.53 0.09
C GLU A 291 -14.07 -9.51 0.44
N GLU A 292 -13.81 -10.82 0.40
CA GLU A 292 -14.78 -11.87 0.68
C GLU A 292 -15.33 -11.77 2.09
N PHE A 293 -14.47 -11.55 3.09
CA PHE A 293 -14.93 -11.35 4.46
C PHE A 293 -15.88 -10.15 4.57
N VAL A 294 -15.47 -9.00 4.03
CA VAL A 294 -16.25 -7.75 4.13
C VAL A 294 -17.56 -7.85 3.35
N THR A 295 -17.51 -8.40 2.14
CA THR A 295 -18.71 -8.55 1.29
C THR A 295 -19.69 -9.57 1.86
N GLN A 296 -19.20 -10.70 2.40
CA GLN A 296 -20.04 -11.65 3.11
C GLN A 296 -20.75 -10.99 4.30
N ALA A 297 -20.04 -10.20 5.10
CA ALA A 297 -20.61 -9.51 6.26
C ALA A 297 -21.64 -8.43 5.87
N LEU A 298 -21.41 -7.68 4.77
CA LEU A 298 -22.26 -6.56 4.36
C LEU A 298 -23.42 -6.95 3.43
N PHE A 299 -23.24 -8.00 2.64
CA PHE A 299 -24.17 -8.37 1.55
C PHE A 299 -24.67 -9.81 1.66
N GLY A 300 -24.12 -10.63 2.55
CA GLY A 300 -24.49 -12.04 2.68
C GLY A 300 -24.00 -12.94 1.53
N ARG A 301 -23.15 -12.41 0.66
CA ARG A 301 -22.57 -13.10 -0.52
C ARG A 301 -21.20 -12.52 -0.86
N ILE A 302 -20.44 -13.26 -1.66
CA ILE A 302 -19.13 -12.85 -2.16
C ILE A 302 -19.17 -12.55 -3.68
N PRO A 303 -18.27 -11.69 -4.20
CA PRO A 303 -18.15 -11.47 -5.64
C PRO A 303 -17.62 -12.69 -6.38
N GLU A 304 -18.22 -13.05 -7.50
CA GLU A 304 -17.67 -14.08 -8.39
C GLU A 304 -16.69 -13.48 -9.40
N VAL A 305 -17.05 -12.30 -9.93
CA VAL A 305 -16.26 -11.58 -10.93
C VAL A 305 -15.11 -10.81 -10.25
N ARG A 306 -13.89 -11.21 -10.58
CA ARG A 306 -12.62 -10.69 -10.06
C ARG A 306 -11.88 -9.79 -11.03
N GLY A 307 -12.32 -9.78 -12.29
CA GLY A 307 -11.63 -9.07 -13.35
C GLY A 307 -12.37 -9.12 -14.68
N ALA A 308 -11.76 -8.52 -15.69
CA ALA A 308 -12.20 -8.58 -17.07
C ALA A 308 -10.98 -8.71 -18.00
N LEU A 309 -11.18 -9.37 -19.13
CA LEU A 309 -10.19 -9.60 -20.16
C LEU A 309 -10.81 -9.44 -21.54
N VAL A 310 -10.08 -8.80 -22.44
CA VAL A 310 -10.42 -8.63 -23.86
C VAL A 310 -9.17 -8.86 -24.72
N GLY A 311 -9.36 -9.27 -25.97
CA GLY A 311 -8.28 -9.51 -26.93
C GLY A 311 -7.74 -10.94 -26.89
N GLU A 312 -6.90 -11.24 -27.88
CA GLU A 312 -6.27 -12.54 -28.08
C GLU A 312 -4.87 -12.57 -27.45
N VAL A 313 -4.37 -13.78 -27.15
CA VAL A 313 -2.99 -13.96 -26.66
C VAL A 313 -2.01 -13.29 -27.63
N GLY A 314 -1.23 -12.32 -27.14
CA GLY A 314 -0.46 -11.41 -27.99
C GLY A 314 -0.80 -9.95 -27.73
N SER A 315 -2.10 -9.66 -27.58
CA SER A 315 -2.69 -8.31 -27.52
C SER A 315 -3.80 -8.20 -26.47
N ARG A 316 -3.74 -9.04 -25.44
CA ARG A 316 -4.74 -9.02 -24.36
C ARG A 316 -4.61 -7.75 -23.54
N VAL A 317 -5.76 -7.26 -23.11
CA VAL A 317 -5.88 -6.29 -22.02
C VAL A 317 -6.73 -6.92 -20.93
N TRP A 318 -6.21 -6.95 -19.71
CA TRP A 318 -6.99 -7.44 -18.57
C TRP A 318 -6.76 -6.62 -17.31
N ALA A 319 -7.78 -6.63 -16.46
CA ALA A 319 -7.72 -6.05 -15.14
C ALA A 319 -8.21 -7.05 -14.09
N VAL A 320 -7.57 -7.02 -12.92
CA VAL A 320 -8.02 -7.69 -11.69
C VAL A 320 -8.34 -6.61 -10.68
N TRP A 321 -9.39 -6.78 -9.86
CA TRP A 321 -9.83 -5.76 -8.92
C TRP A 321 -10.27 -6.29 -7.56
N THR A 322 -10.44 -5.35 -6.62
CA THR A 322 -11.01 -5.56 -5.29
C THR A 322 -11.94 -4.40 -4.92
N ARG A 323 -12.94 -4.66 -4.08
CA ARG A 323 -13.88 -3.67 -3.55
C ARG A 323 -13.47 -3.27 -2.13
N GLY A 324 -13.07 -2.01 -1.97
CA GLY A 324 -12.76 -1.38 -0.69
C GLY A 324 -13.97 -0.66 -0.11
N PHE A 325 -14.32 -1.00 1.13
CA PHE A 325 -15.43 -0.38 1.86
C PHE A 325 -14.90 0.47 3.02
N TYR A 326 -14.94 1.79 2.85
CA TYR A 326 -14.50 2.78 3.85
C TYR A 326 -15.68 3.54 4.48
N GLY A 327 -16.87 3.38 3.94
CA GLY A 327 -18.12 3.80 4.56
C GLY A 327 -19.08 2.63 4.74
N LYS A 328 -20.25 2.90 5.32
CA LYS A 328 -21.33 1.92 5.38
C LYS A 328 -21.75 1.52 3.95
N LYS A 329 -22.43 0.37 3.83
CA LYS A 329 -22.98 -0.12 2.56
C LYS A 329 -23.80 0.91 1.77
N THR A 330 -24.52 1.80 2.47
CA THR A 330 -25.33 2.86 1.86
C THR A 330 -24.53 4.11 1.45
N GLU A 331 -23.30 4.25 1.94
CA GLU A 331 -22.44 5.41 1.68
C GLU A 331 -21.54 5.15 0.48
N THR A 332 -22.15 4.85 -0.67
CA THR A 332 -21.45 4.36 -1.87
C THR A 332 -20.29 5.25 -2.31
N LYS A 333 -20.41 6.58 -2.15
CA LYS A 333 -19.34 7.55 -2.45
C LYS A 333 -18.04 7.33 -1.67
N LYS A 334 -18.10 6.69 -0.50
CA LYS A 334 -16.93 6.34 0.32
C LYS A 334 -16.28 5.02 -0.10
N ASN A 335 -16.97 4.20 -0.88
CA ASN A 335 -16.51 2.87 -1.27
C ASN A 335 -15.96 2.91 -2.70
N THR A 336 -14.90 2.15 -2.92
CA THR A 336 -14.13 2.20 -4.17
C THR A 336 -13.84 0.80 -4.66
N LEU A 337 -14.06 0.55 -5.95
CA LEU A 337 -13.49 -0.61 -6.62
C LEU A 337 -12.11 -0.21 -7.12
N TYR A 338 -11.07 -0.85 -6.59
CA TYR A 338 -9.72 -0.61 -7.07
C TYR A 338 -9.34 -1.65 -8.10
N ILE A 339 -8.86 -1.19 -9.25
CA ILE A 339 -8.08 -2.06 -10.13
C ILE A 339 -6.76 -2.37 -9.41
N LEU A 340 -6.62 -3.64 -9.01
CA LEU A 340 -5.42 -4.16 -8.36
C LEU A 340 -4.26 -4.16 -9.34
N ARG A 341 -4.48 -4.73 -10.53
CA ARG A 341 -3.50 -4.82 -11.62
C ARG A 341 -4.21 -4.63 -12.96
N LEU A 342 -3.69 -3.76 -13.82
CA LEU A 342 -4.08 -3.59 -15.22
C LEU A 342 -2.90 -3.95 -16.12
N VAL A 343 -3.12 -4.83 -17.10
CA VAL A 343 -2.07 -5.30 -18.01
C VAL A 343 -2.49 -5.04 -19.45
N VAL A 344 -1.55 -4.50 -20.22
CA VAL A 344 -1.61 -4.39 -21.68
C VAL A 344 -0.42 -5.19 -22.22
N GLU A 345 -0.67 -6.35 -22.84
CA GLU A 345 0.44 -7.25 -23.22
C GLU A 345 1.43 -6.62 -24.20
N GLU A 346 0.94 -5.88 -25.19
CA GLU A 346 1.77 -5.22 -26.19
C GLU A 346 2.75 -4.24 -25.52
N GLU A 347 2.26 -3.42 -24.58
CA GLU A 347 3.08 -2.50 -23.80
C GLU A 347 4.11 -3.23 -22.94
N MET A 348 3.69 -4.29 -22.23
CA MET A 348 4.58 -5.08 -21.37
C MET A 348 5.71 -5.76 -22.16
N ARG A 349 5.47 -6.11 -23.42
CA ARG A 349 6.49 -6.65 -24.34
C ARG A 349 7.38 -5.57 -24.94
N GLY A 350 7.00 -4.30 -24.83
CA GLY A 350 7.68 -3.16 -25.43
C GLY A 350 7.35 -2.96 -26.91
N GLY A 351 6.19 -3.45 -27.36
CA GLY A 351 5.66 -3.16 -28.68
C GLY A 351 5.03 -1.77 -28.76
N GLU A 352 4.82 -1.28 -29.98
CA GLU A 352 3.99 -0.10 -30.21
C GLU A 352 2.52 -0.47 -29.99
N VAL A 353 1.82 0.37 -29.23
CA VAL A 353 0.40 0.16 -28.91
C VAL A 353 -0.45 1.05 -29.80
N ASP A 354 -1.39 0.46 -30.52
CA ASP A 354 -2.41 1.21 -31.23
C ASP A 354 -3.35 1.88 -30.21
N GLU A 355 -3.30 3.22 -30.15
CA GLU A 355 -4.04 3.99 -29.15
C GLU A 355 -5.55 3.88 -29.27
N GLU A 356 -6.09 3.69 -30.49
CA GLU A 356 -7.54 3.56 -30.71
C GLU A 356 -8.03 2.17 -30.28
N VAL A 357 -7.28 1.13 -30.65
CA VAL A 357 -7.55 -0.25 -30.22
C VAL A 357 -7.45 -0.36 -28.70
N LEU A 358 -6.39 0.20 -28.11
CA LEU A 358 -6.19 0.21 -26.66
C LEU A 358 -7.33 0.95 -25.95
N ALA A 359 -7.71 2.16 -26.42
CA ALA A 359 -8.80 2.91 -25.81
C ALA A 359 -10.10 2.10 -25.83
N ARG A 360 -10.45 1.45 -26.95
CA ARG A 360 -11.62 0.58 -27.02
C ARG A 360 -11.55 -0.59 -26.03
N GLN A 361 -10.43 -1.31 -26.00
CA GLN A 361 -10.23 -2.44 -25.07
C GLN A 361 -10.29 -2.02 -23.60
N LEU A 362 -9.71 -0.87 -23.26
CA LEU A 362 -9.78 -0.31 -21.91
C LEU A 362 -11.20 0.14 -21.56
N GLY A 363 -11.93 0.75 -22.51
CA GLY A 363 -13.34 1.10 -22.34
C GLY A 363 -14.20 -0.12 -22.00
N ASP A 364 -13.93 -1.24 -22.66
CA ASP A 364 -14.58 -2.53 -22.39
C ASP A 364 -14.26 -3.08 -20.98
N VAL A 365 -12.98 -3.14 -20.61
CA VAL A 365 -12.54 -3.64 -19.30
C VAL A 365 -13.04 -2.74 -18.16
N VAL A 366 -12.91 -1.42 -18.31
CA VAL A 366 -13.39 -0.44 -17.32
C VAL A 366 -14.92 -0.43 -17.27
N GLY A 367 -15.60 -0.67 -18.39
CA GLY A 367 -17.06 -0.83 -18.44
C GLY A 367 -17.54 -1.93 -17.49
N VAL A 368 -16.90 -3.11 -17.53
CA VAL A 368 -17.21 -4.19 -16.58
C VAL A 368 -16.92 -3.77 -15.14
N ALA A 369 -15.76 -3.15 -14.89
CA ALA A 369 -15.38 -2.70 -13.56
C ALA A 369 -16.38 -1.66 -12.99
N ARG A 370 -16.86 -0.72 -13.81
CA ARG A 370 -17.88 0.28 -13.42
C ARG A 370 -19.22 -0.37 -13.13
N GLY A 371 -19.60 -1.40 -13.88
CA GLY A 371 -20.79 -2.22 -13.63
C GLY A 371 -20.69 -2.98 -12.30
N GLU A 372 -19.54 -3.60 -12.03
CA GLU A 372 -19.27 -4.27 -10.75
C GLU A 372 -19.21 -3.27 -9.59
N ALA A 373 -18.67 -2.07 -9.78
CA ALA A 373 -18.67 -1.03 -8.76
C ALA A 373 -20.11 -0.68 -8.36
N ARG A 374 -20.99 -0.45 -9.34
CA ARG A 374 -22.42 -0.18 -9.12
C ARG A 374 -23.09 -1.33 -8.36
N GLU A 375 -22.92 -2.56 -8.83
CA GLU A 375 -23.53 -3.77 -8.26
C GLU A 375 -23.18 -3.96 -6.78
N TRP A 376 -21.96 -3.62 -6.39
CA TRP A 376 -21.44 -3.81 -5.03
C TRP A 376 -21.47 -2.54 -4.17
N GLY A 377 -22.11 -1.46 -4.63
CA GLY A 377 -22.24 -0.22 -3.86
C GLY A 377 -20.92 0.54 -3.69
N CYS A 378 -19.98 0.41 -4.63
CA CYS A 378 -18.83 1.30 -4.80
C CYS A 378 -19.23 2.48 -5.69
N GLY A 379 -18.91 3.69 -5.28
CA GLY A 379 -19.26 4.91 -6.02
C GLY A 379 -18.33 5.22 -7.18
N ARG A 380 -17.12 4.63 -7.18
CA ARG A 380 -16.08 4.87 -8.17
C ARG A 380 -15.16 3.67 -8.39
N VAL A 381 -14.44 3.71 -9.51
CA VAL A 381 -13.34 2.81 -9.87
C VAL A 381 -12.04 3.61 -9.89
N GLU A 382 -10.95 3.08 -9.34
CA GLU A 382 -9.63 3.71 -9.37
C GLU A 382 -8.57 2.79 -10.01
N VAL A 383 -7.80 3.33 -10.96
CA VAL A 383 -6.61 2.70 -11.56
C VAL A 383 -5.37 3.44 -11.06
N TRP A 384 -4.56 2.79 -10.24
CA TRP A 384 -3.40 3.43 -9.61
C TRP A 384 -2.18 3.42 -10.52
N ASN A 385 -1.49 4.57 -10.62
CA ASN A 385 -0.22 4.72 -11.32
C ASN A 385 -0.15 4.06 -12.71
N PRO A 386 -1.17 4.22 -13.59
CA PRO A 386 -1.08 3.70 -14.95
C PRO A 386 0.05 4.39 -15.70
N SER A 387 0.55 3.74 -16.75
CA SER A 387 1.54 4.35 -17.63
C SER A 387 1.03 5.63 -18.30
N ALA A 388 1.94 6.42 -18.88
CA ALA A 388 1.53 7.59 -19.65
C ALA A 388 0.59 7.21 -20.82
N CYS A 389 0.92 6.12 -21.54
CA CYS A 389 0.11 5.59 -22.64
C CYS A 389 -1.27 5.10 -22.15
N VAL A 390 -1.27 4.21 -21.15
CA VAL A 390 -2.51 3.65 -20.59
C VAL A 390 -3.36 4.74 -19.92
N GLY A 391 -2.75 5.66 -19.18
CA GLY A 391 -3.43 6.79 -18.56
C GLY A 391 -4.11 7.67 -19.61
N GLY A 392 -3.41 8.04 -20.68
CA GLY A 392 -4.00 8.81 -21.78
C GLY A 392 -5.16 8.07 -22.46
N ALA A 393 -5.05 6.76 -22.67
CA ALA A 393 -6.13 5.95 -23.22
C ALA A 393 -7.33 5.81 -22.27
N LEU A 394 -7.10 5.71 -20.95
CA LEU A 394 -8.15 5.73 -19.93
C LEU A 394 -8.90 7.07 -19.91
N GLU A 395 -8.19 8.19 -20.06
CA GLU A 395 -8.79 9.53 -20.14
C GLU A 395 -9.70 9.66 -21.38
N LYS A 396 -9.30 9.10 -22.53
CA LYS A 396 -10.13 9.06 -23.76
C LYS A 396 -11.46 8.31 -23.58
N VAL A 397 -11.53 7.35 -22.66
CA VAL A 397 -12.75 6.59 -22.34
C VAL A 397 -13.49 7.11 -21.11
N GLY A 398 -13.24 8.35 -20.72
CA GLY A 398 -13.99 9.05 -19.66
C GLY A 398 -13.36 8.97 -18.27
N GLY A 399 -12.10 8.55 -18.18
CA GLY A 399 -11.33 8.57 -16.95
C GLY A 399 -10.87 9.98 -16.59
N THR A 400 -10.80 10.29 -15.29
CA THR A 400 -10.24 11.55 -14.81
C THR A 400 -8.93 11.27 -14.09
N ARG A 401 -7.83 11.88 -14.54
CA ARG A 401 -6.53 11.79 -13.87
C ARG A 401 -6.54 12.63 -12.60
N VAL A 402 -6.04 12.04 -11.50
CA VAL A 402 -5.92 12.66 -10.19
C VAL A 402 -4.50 12.44 -9.67
N GLU A 403 -3.86 13.52 -9.23
CA GLU A 403 -2.60 13.45 -8.50
C GLU A 403 -2.88 13.39 -7.00
N ARG A 404 -2.21 12.45 -6.30
CA ARG A 404 -2.42 12.26 -4.86
C ARG A 404 -1.40 13.09 -4.08
N GLU A 405 -1.91 14.04 -3.30
CA GLU A 405 -1.07 14.90 -2.46
C GLU A 405 -1.07 14.50 -0.98
N LYS A 406 -2.11 13.77 -0.55
CA LYS A 406 -2.35 13.48 0.88
C LYS A 406 -2.50 11.99 1.19
N GLU A 407 -3.26 11.26 0.39
CA GLU A 407 -3.67 9.89 0.69
C GLU A 407 -3.07 8.87 -0.28
N GLY A 408 -2.76 7.68 0.24
CA GLY A 408 -2.20 6.58 -0.57
C GLY A 408 -0.86 6.87 -1.25
N ILE A 409 -0.01 7.72 -0.67
CA ILE A 409 1.29 8.07 -1.28
C ILE A 409 2.28 6.94 -1.04
N ALA A 410 2.73 6.28 -2.10
CA ALA A 410 3.73 5.24 -1.98
C ALA A 410 5.05 5.82 -1.45
N SER A 411 5.61 5.22 -0.41
CA SER A 411 6.88 5.63 0.17
C SER A 411 7.77 4.41 0.41
N VAL A 412 9.06 4.51 0.06
CA VAL A 412 10.01 3.39 0.12
C VAL A 412 11.24 3.79 0.91
N MET A 413 11.68 2.88 1.78
CA MET A 413 13.00 2.92 2.40
C MET A 413 13.85 1.83 1.75
N TRP A 414 14.86 2.26 0.99
CA TRP A 414 15.77 1.37 0.27
C TRP A 414 16.88 0.85 1.20
N TYR A 415 17.10 -0.47 1.17
CA TYR A 415 18.16 -1.15 1.92
C TYR A 415 19.20 -1.83 1.02
N GLY A 416 18.90 -1.97 -0.27
CA GLY A 416 19.76 -2.66 -1.21
C GLY A 416 21.11 -1.97 -1.38
N LYS A 417 22.10 -2.78 -1.78
CA LYS A 417 23.50 -2.36 -1.94
C LYS A 417 23.74 -1.68 -3.28
N GLU A 418 22.86 -1.93 -4.24
CA GLU A 418 22.86 -1.30 -5.55
C GLU A 418 22.49 0.18 -5.44
N GLY A 419 23.05 1.00 -6.35
CA GLY A 419 23.08 2.47 -6.28
C GLY A 419 21.79 3.18 -5.88
N GLY A 420 21.93 4.40 -5.38
CA GLY A 420 20.90 5.12 -4.62
C GLY A 420 19.68 5.63 -5.37
N GLU A 421 19.40 5.27 -6.63
CA GLU A 421 18.14 5.64 -7.30
C GLU A 421 17.38 4.38 -7.71
N VAL A 422 16.13 4.27 -7.22
CA VAL A 422 15.27 3.11 -7.44
C VAL A 422 14.09 3.50 -8.30
N GLU A 423 13.84 2.71 -9.33
CA GLU A 423 12.65 2.74 -10.16
C GLU A 423 11.70 1.61 -9.71
N TRP A 424 10.48 1.96 -9.30
CA TRP A 424 9.48 0.97 -8.92
C TRP A 424 8.49 0.71 -10.06
N LEU A 425 8.63 -0.46 -10.69
CA LEU A 425 7.73 -0.94 -11.73
C LEU A 425 6.46 -1.57 -11.15
N ALA A 426 5.35 -1.40 -11.87
CA ALA A 426 4.05 -1.95 -11.52
C ALA A 426 3.61 -1.62 -10.07
N ASN A 427 3.93 -0.41 -9.59
CA ASN A 427 3.44 0.10 -8.30
C ASN A 427 1.95 0.45 -8.37
N GLU A 428 1.11 -0.54 -8.60
CA GLU A 428 -0.34 -0.43 -8.67
C GLU A 428 -0.98 -0.85 -7.34
N LYS A 429 -2.31 -0.89 -7.26
CA LYS A 429 -2.99 -1.14 -5.99
C LYS A 429 -2.71 -2.53 -5.42
N TYR A 430 -2.38 -3.54 -6.23
CA TYR A 430 -2.03 -4.88 -5.70
C TYR A 430 -0.81 -4.86 -4.78
N ALA A 431 0.12 -3.92 -5.02
CA ALA A 431 1.26 -3.72 -4.16
C ALA A 431 0.85 -3.11 -2.82
N TRP A 432 -0.35 -2.55 -2.65
CA TRP A 432 -0.82 -2.06 -1.36
C TRP A 432 -0.99 -3.17 -0.32
N CYS A 433 -0.65 -2.81 0.92
CA CYS A 433 -0.10 -3.64 2.00
C CYS A 433 1.31 -4.14 1.66
#